data_AF-A0A8D8BSC1-F1
#
_entry.id   AF-A0A8D8BSC1-F1
#
_cell.length_a   1.000
_cell.length_b   1.000
_cell.length_c   1.000
_cell.angle_alpha   90.00
_cell.angle_beta   90.00
_cell.angle_gamma   90.00
#
_symmetry.space_group_name_H-M   'P 1'
#
loop_
_entity.id
_entity.type
_entity.pdbx_description
1 polymer ?
#
loop_
_entity_poly.entity_id
_entity_poly.type
_entity_poly.pdbx_seq_one_letter_code
_entity_poly.pdbx_strand_id
1 'polypeptide(L)'
;ANGSPANCGGGSQKALVLTANKWKQLLSTATGGPSRRPETAHTVSLSRHKQYLKEESQAMTRKWENTVQNIREKKEAERVRKQLERVTEDEKHYRELQVADEVQRKQLIQKAEEMIQKEKEGPRVLESTAKLCEVLKAREQQRKFRTEQEALQEARRKQLDQQDIAQANRWLMSHAERHIEDRRRFDGYKKELKQKIEQDREEQRRQRNFMVDQERKQHQALQDDINRQLEQEKSMFERNKEARRKLAIESMRMAQEREERLKRESAIEDTLNQIYNEGQKTIAEKRKEIHVNKHKFRDNTHLLKDSVEKQEHMYAEEAQIRDKVIKEKEAEALAKERERIEQLRQAKFARIQAHLTEMEWKKQKEAEQAELERKEMADRLKNLDVTFGFDRRKVTAKTIDTNVKRKLLLDQADEKEARDKKAADTRLELQFVKDDAEKENKHFLKYADELVSDAKAKGRPVLPLLKTVQGYKREHYFDFKEQDFVPRHLVSRVPINNKLANHSQQCQPPVLVDDAIIEMTPAMPPIRVRYDPEQLKHMNPYKNQQK
;
A
#
# COMPACT_ATOMS: atom_id res chain seq x y z
N ALA A 1 -43.14 59.90 -32.25
CA ALA A 1 -44.22 60.74 -31.68
C ALA A 1 -45.23 60.98 -32.79
N ASN A 2 -46.50 60.63 -32.57
CA ASN A 2 -47.53 60.73 -33.60
C ASN A 2 -48.48 61.88 -33.26
N GLY A 3 -48.60 62.86 -34.15
CA GLY A 3 -49.62 63.90 -34.05
C GLY A 3 -50.86 63.51 -34.84
N SER A 4 -51.99 63.32 -34.15
CA SER A 4 -53.32 63.40 -34.77
C SER A 4 -53.71 64.88 -34.94
N PRO A 5 -54.66 65.23 -35.81
CA PRO A 5 -55.97 65.57 -35.24
C PRO A 5 -57.20 65.31 -36.15
N ALA A 6 -58.37 65.69 -35.60
CA ALA A 6 -59.63 66.01 -36.29
C ALA A 6 -60.50 64.84 -36.79
N ASN A 7 -61.45 64.45 -35.93
CA ASN A 7 -62.65 63.69 -36.26
C ASN A 7 -63.86 64.66 -36.41
N CYS A 8 -65.05 64.11 -36.68
CA CYS A 8 -66.38 64.74 -36.56
C CYS A 8 -66.78 65.73 -37.67
N GLY A 9 -67.33 65.20 -38.77
CA GLY A 9 -68.28 65.94 -39.60
C GLY A 9 -69.67 66.00 -38.95
N GLY A 10 -70.38 67.11 -39.16
CA GLY A 10 -71.79 67.24 -38.77
C GLY A 10 -72.76 66.93 -39.92
N GLY A 11 -74.03 66.66 -39.60
CA GLY A 11 -75.11 66.49 -40.57
C GLY A 11 -75.60 65.05 -40.72
N SER A 12 -76.67 64.70 -40.02
CA SER A 12 -77.35 63.40 -40.19
C SER A 12 -78.21 63.41 -41.46
N GLN A 13 -77.80 62.67 -42.48
CA GLN A 13 -78.66 62.26 -43.59
C GLN A 13 -78.60 60.74 -43.76
N LYS A 14 -79.77 60.11 -43.92
CA LYS A 14 -79.91 58.64 -43.96
C LYS A 14 -79.41 58.08 -45.29
N ALA A 15 -78.15 57.65 -45.34
CA ALA A 15 -77.62 56.95 -46.51
C ALA A 15 -78.32 55.59 -46.71
N LEU A 16 -78.96 55.39 -47.86
CA LEU A 16 -79.48 54.08 -48.25
C LEU A 16 -78.31 53.14 -48.56
N VAL A 17 -78.33 51.94 -47.96
CA VAL A 17 -77.34 50.89 -48.22
C VAL A 17 -77.59 50.26 -49.60
N LEU A 18 -76.98 50.85 -50.64
CA LEU A 18 -76.94 50.26 -51.98
C LEU A 18 -75.92 49.11 -52.00
N THR A 19 -76.34 47.94 -52.50
CA THR A 19 -75.43 46.80 -52.69
C THR A 19 -74.37 47.10 -53.74
N ALA A 20 -73.13 46.67 -53.48
CA ALA A 20 -71.94 47.07 -54.24
C ALA A 20 -72.02 46.82 -55.76
N ASN A 21 -72.81 45.84 -56.20
CA ASN A 21 -73.03 45.57 -57.63
C ASN A 21 -73.78 46.73 -58.31
N LYS A 22 -74.77 47.34 -57.64
CA LYS A 22 -75.54 48.48 -58.16
C LYS A 22 -74.68 49.75 -58.22
N TRP A 23 -73.74 49.90 -57.29
CA TRP A 23 -72.72 50.95 -57.33
C TRP A 23 -71.74 50.77 -58.49
N LYS A 24 -71.21 49.56 -58.71
CA LYS A 24 -70.34 49.25 -59.87
C LYS A 24 -71.04 49.48 -61.21
N GLN A 25 -72.33 49.13 -61.30
CA GLN A 25 -73.13 49.34 -62.51
C GLN A 25 -73.29 50.84 -62.82
N LEU A 26 -73.60 51.66 -61.80
CA LEU A 26 -73.61 53.13 -61.93
C LEU A 26 -72.22 53.71 -62.27
N LEU A 27 -71.13 53.19 -61.71
CA LEU A 27 -69.78 53.64 -62.03
C LEU A 27 -69.45 53.41 -63.52
N SER A 28 -69.88 52.27 -64.06
CA SER A 28 -69.65 51.90 -65.47
C SER A 28 -70.48 52.71 -66.47
N THR A 29 -71.62 53.28 -66.06
CA THR A 29 -72.41 54.21 -66.90
C THR A 29 -72.02 55.67 -66.69
N ALA A 30 -71.48 56.04 -65.53
CA ALA A 30 -71.01 57.39 -65.23
C ALA A 30 -69.62 57.71 -65.82
N THR A 31 -68.77 56.71 -66.02
CA THR A 31 -67.43 56.87 -66.64
C THR A 31 -67.44 56.45 -68.11
N GLY A 32 -68.03 57.30 -68.97
CA GLY A 32 -68.12 57.07 -70.41
C GLY A 32 -66.76 56.77 -71.07
N GLY A 33 -66.67 55.64 -71.77
CA GLY A 33 -65.40 55.13 -72.31
C GLY A 33 -64.81 55.98 -73.43
N PRO A 34 -63.47 56.23 -73.45
CA PRO A 34 -62.82 56.95 -74.54
C PRO A 34 -62.90 56.20 -75.87
N SER A 35 -63.45 56.89 -76.88
CA SER A 35 -63.62 56.39 -78.25
C SER A 35 -62.29 55.95 -78.89
N ARG A 36 -62.30 54.80 -79.59
CA ARG A 36 -61.20 54.38 -80.48
C ARG A 36 -61.14 55.29 -81.71
N ARG A 37 -60.24 56.28 -81.69
CA ARG A 37 -59.72 56.88 -82.93
C ARG A 37 -58.59 55.99 -83.49
N PRO A 38 -58.65 55.55 -84.76
CA PRO A 38 -57.56 54.80 -85.37
C PRO A 38 -56.43 55.74 -85.82
N GLU A 39 -55.55 56.12 -84.89
CA GLU A 39 -54.30 56.81 -85.25
C GLU A 39 -53.29 55.84 -85.85
N THR A 40 -52.49 56.34 -86.80
CA THR A 40 -51.88 55.50 -87.84
C THR A 40 -50.66 54.71 -87.37
N ALA A 41 -50.36 53.59 -88.05
CA ALA A 41 -49.27 52.67 -87.70
C ALA A 41 -47.88 53.33 -87.57
N HIS A 42 -47.69 54.52 -88.17
CA HIS A 42 -46.44 55.25 -88.10
C HIS A 42 -46.12 55.77 -86.69
N THR A 43 -47.10 56.26 -85.93
CA THR A 43 -46.88 56.73 -84.55
C THR A 43 -46.51 55.58 -83.61
N VAL A 44 -47.13 54.40 -83.82
CA VAL A 44 -46.79 53.15 -83.13
C VAL A 44 -45.36 52.71 -83.48
N SER A 45 -44.95 52.79 -84.76
CA SER A 45 -43.60 52.43 -85.18
C SER A 45 -42.52 53.33 -84.57
N LEU A 46 -42.74 54.65 -84.53
CA LEU A 46 -41.82 55.61 -83.91
C LEU A 46 -41.77 55.44 -82.38
N SER A 47 -42.89 55.08 -81.75
CA SER A 47 -42.93 54.80 -80.31
C SER A 47 -42.14 53.54 -79.97
N ARG A 48 -42.28 52.46 -80.75
CA ARG A 48 -41.49 51.23 -80.61
C ARG A 48 -40.00 51.46 -80.87
N HIS A 49 -39.65 52.24 -81.88
CA HIS A 49 -38.24 52.56 -82.16
C HIS A 49 -37.60 53.40 -81.03
N LYS A 50 -38.34 54.36 -80.46
CA LYS A 50 -37.91 55.10 -79.25
C LYS A 50 -37.80 54.21 -78.01
N GLN A 51 -38.64 53.18 -77.86
CA GLN A 51 -38.50 52.18 -76.81
C GLN A 51 -37.25 51.32 -77.01
N TYR A 52 -37.05 50.79 -78.23
CA TYR A 52 -35.86 50.02 -78.60
C TYR A 52 -34.55 50.78 -78.34
N LEU A 53 -34.43 52.02 -78.82
CA LEU A 53 -33.24 52.85 -78.59
C LEU A 53 -33.03 53.17 -77.10
N LYS A 54 -34.09 53.28 -76.31
CA LYS A 54 -34.02 53.47 -74.86
C LYS A 54 -33.57 52.19 -74.15
N GLU A 55 -34.03 51.03 -74.57
CA GLU A 55 -33.63 49.72 -74.05
C GLU A 55 -32.17 49.40 -74.41
N GLU A 56 -31.74 49.69 -75.63
CA GLU A 56 -30.35 49.58 -76.08
C GLU A 56 -29.43 50.54 -75.33
N SER A 57 -29.84 51.81 -75.15
CA SER A 57 -29.14 52.78 -74.31
C SER A 57 -29.04 52.34 -72.84
N GLN A 58 -30.08 51.70 -72.29
CA GLN A 58 -30.05 51.11 -70.96
C GLN A 58 -29.16 49.86 -70.88
N ALA A 59 -29.13 49.01 -71.91
CA ALA A 59 -28.24 47.86 -71.98
C ALA A 59 -26.76 48.27 -72.11
N MET A 60 -26.48 49.37 -72.81
CA MET A 60 -25.16 50.00 -72.90
C MET A 60 -24.74 50.60 -71.56
N THR A 61 -25.56 51.47 -70.95
CA THR A 61 -25.22 52.14 -69.68
C THR A 61 -25.13 51.19 -68.48
N ARG A 62 -25.86 50.06 -68.49
CA ARG A 62 -25.66 48.96 -67.52
C ARG A 62 -24.28 48.28 -67.63
N LYS A 63 -23.64 48.31 -68.80
CA LYS A 63 -22.28 47.77 -69.01
C LYS A 63 -21.18 48.80 -68.69
N TRP A 64 -21.52 50.07 -68.51
CA TRP A 64 -20.54 51.12 -68.18
C TRP A 64 -20.18 51.08 -66.70
N GLU A 65 -18.91 50.80 -66.40
CA GLU A 65 -18.42 50.63 -65.02
C GLU A 65 -18.57 51.90 -64.15
N ASN A 66 -18.62 53.08 -64.79
CA ASN A 66 -18.76 54.37 -64.13
C ASN A 66 -20.23 54.78 -63.86
N THR A 67 -21.21 53.95 -64.21
CA THR A 67 -22.62 54.19 -63.85
C THR A 67 -22.80 54.11 -62.33
N VAL A 68 -23.59 55.03 -61.75
CA VAL A 68 -23.76 55.14 -60.28
C VAL A 68 -24.29 53.84 -59.64
N GLN A 69 -25.07 53.04 -60.39
CA GLN A 69 -25.50 51.70 -59.98
C GLN A 69 -24.29 50.76 -59.85
N ASN A 70 -23.54 50.56 -60.93
CA ASN A 70 -22.34 49.71 -60.96
C ASN A 70 -21.28 50.14 -59.93
N ILE A 71 -21.11 51.44 -59.66
CA ILE A 71 -20.21 51.94 -58.61
C ILE A 71 -20.71 51.57 -57.19
N ARG A 72 -22.03 51.60 -56.96
CA ARG A 72 -22.63 51.14 -55.69
C ARG A 72 -22.49 49.63 -55.55
N GLU A 73 -22.86 48.87 -56.59
CA GLU A 73 -22.76 47.41 -56.64
C GLU A 73 -21.32 46.94 -56.40
N LYS A 74 -20.32 47.55 -57.03
CA LYS A 74 -18.89 47.28 -56.72
C LYS A 74 -18.53 47.59 -55.27
N LYS A 75 -18.96 48.73 -54.72
CA LYS A 75 -18.70 49.12 -53.32
C LYS A 75 -19.50 48.33 -52.28
N GLU A 76 -20.58 47.68 -52.68
CA GLU A 76 -21.37 46.76 -51.86
C GLU A 76 -20.76 45.36 -51.93
N ALA A 77 -20.38 44.87 -53.11
CA ALA A 77 -19.61 43.64 -53.29
C ALA A 77 -18.26 43.68 -52.54
N GLU A 78 -17.54 44.80 -52.57
CA GLU A 78 -16.33 44.99 -51.75
C GLU A 78 -16.61 44.96 -50.24
N ARG A 79 -17.75 45.52 -49.79
CA ARG A 79 -18.13 45.49 -48.37
C ARG A 79 -18.51 44.08 -47.94
N VAL A 80 -19.35 43.40 -48.71
CA VAL A 80 -19.73 42.00 -48.48
C VAL A 80 -18.50 41.10 -48.50
N ARG A 81 -17.57 41.30 -49.46
CA ARG A 81 -16.29 40.57 -49.50
C ARG A 81 -15.45 40.82 -48.25
N LYS A 82 -15.24 42.08 -47.83
CA LYS A 82 -14.47 42.42 -46.62
C LYS A 82 -15.14 41.96 -45.33
N GLN A 83 -16.47 41.84 -45.30
CA GLN A 83 -17.22 41.23 -44.21
C GLN A 83 -17.05 39.71 -44.19
N LEU A 84 -17.11 39.04 -45.35
CA LEU A 84 -16.88 37.62 -45.48
C LEU A 84 -15.44 37.24 -45.12
N GLU A 85 -14.45 37.99 -45.61
CA GLU A 85 -13.03 37.82 -45.30
C GLU A 85 -12.81 37.89 -43.78
N ARG A 86 -13.30 38.93 -43.11
CA ARG A 86 -13.27 39.06 -41.64
C ARG A 86 -13.93 37.89 -40.92
N VAL A 87 -15.15 37.49 -41.31
CA VAL A 87 -15.82 36.34 -40.70
C VAL A 87 -15.00 35.06 -40.88
N THR A 88 -14.33 34.85 -42.02
CA THR A 88 -13.43 33.71 -42.20
C THR A 88 -12.08 33.84 -41.48
N GLU A 89 -11.67 35.02 -41.06
CA GLU A 89 -10.50 35.26 -40.21
C GLU A 89 -10.86 35.04 -38.74
N ASP A 90 -11.99 35.58 -38.28
CA ASP A 90 -12.57 35.35 -36.96
C ASP A 90 -12.88 33.85 -36.73
N GLU A 91 -13.42 33.15 -37.74
CA GLU A 91 -13.63 31.70 -37.71
C GLU A 91 -12.32 30.90 -37.60
N LYS A 92 -11.24 31.33 -38.27
CA LYS A 92 -9.92 30.66 -38.15
C LYS A 92 -9.35 30.86 -36.76
N HIS A 93 -9.32 32.11 -36.28
CA HIS A 93 -8.87 32.45 -34.94
C HIS A 93 -9.67 31.69 -33.87
N TYR A 94 -10.99 31.56 -34.04
CA TYR A 94 -11.83 30.78 -33.12
C TYR A 94 -11.50 29.28 -33.13
N ARG A 95 -11.25 28.69 -34.31
CA ARG A 95 -10.79 27.28 -34.42
C ARG A 95 -9.40 27.08 -33.83
N GLU A 96 -8.48 28.01 -34.04
CA GLU A 96 -7.13 27.99 -33.46
C GLU A 96 -7.18 28.08 -31.92
N LEU A 97 -8.05 28.95 -31.39
CA LEU A 97 -8.31 29.05 -29.95
C LEU A 97 -8.93 27.76 -29.40
N GLN A 98 -9.93 27.18 -30.08
CA GLN A 98 -10.50 25.88 -29.68
C GLN A 98 -9.45 24.76 -29.66
N VAL A 99 -8.55 24.71 -30.63
CA VAL A 99 -7.44 23.73 -30.66
C VAL A 99 -6.44 23.99 -29.52
N ALA A 100 -6.13 25.25 -29.21
CA ALA A 100 -5.27 25.59 -28.08
C ALA A 100 -5.91 25.21 -26.72
N ASP A 101 -7.20 25.52 -26.53
CA ASP A 101 -7.97 25.15 -25.35
C ASP A 101 -8.11 23.62 -25.22
N GLU A 102 -8.32 22.90 -26.33
CA GLU A 102 -8.29 21.43 -26.35
C GLU A 102 -6.93 20.87 -25.91
N VAL A 103 -5.82 21.45 -26.37
CA VAL A 103 -4.47 21.04 -25.97
C VAL A 103 -4.24 21.32 -24.48
N GLN A 104 -4.60 22.50 -23.97
CA GLN A 104 -4.52 22.81 -22.54
C GLN A 104 -5.39 21.87 -21.71
N ARG A 105 -6.64 21.60 -22.15
CA ARG A 105 -7.55 20.65 -21.49
C ARG A 105 -6.98 19.24 -21.47
N LYS A 106 -6.39 18.75 -22.56
CA LYS A 106 -5.71 17.44 -22.64
C LYS A 106 -4.53 17.37 -21.66
N GLN A 107 -3.70 18.42 -21.57
CA GLN A 107 -2.61 18.50 -20.59
C GLN A 107 -3.10 18.55 -19.13
N LEU A 108 -4.20 19.25 -18.85
CA LEU A 108 -4.81 19.29 -17.51
C LEU A 108 -5.38 17.93 -17.11
N ILE A 109 -6.05 17.23 -18.03
CA ILE A 109 -6.54 15.87 -17.83
C ILE A 109 -5.37 14.92 -17.56
N GLN A 110 -4.31 14.94 -18.39
CA GLN A 110 -3.13 14.09 -18.20
C GLN A 110 -2.45 14.34 -16.84
N LYS A 111 -2.32 15.60 -16.40
CA LYS A 111 -1.79 15.93 -15.06
C LYS A 111 -2.68 15.42 -13.93
N ALA A 112 -4.00 15.47 -14.09
CA ALA A 112 -4.94 14.91 -13.12
C ALA A 112 -4.86 13.37 -13.08
N GLU A 113 -4.81 12.71 -14.24
CA GLU A 113 -4.62 11.27 -14.38
C GLU A 113 -3.31 10.81 -13.72
N GLU A 114 -2.20 11.51 -13.95
CA GLU A 114 -0.92 11.24 -13.29
C GLU A 114 -0.97 11.36 -11.76
N MET A 115 -1.66 12.39 -11.23
CA MET A 115 -1.81 12.55 -9.78
C MET A 115 -2.65 11.42 -9.19
N ILE A 116 -3.80 11.12 -9.79
CA ILE A 116 -4.68 10.01 -9.39
C ILE A 116 -3.91 8.68 -9.44
N GLN A 117 -3.14 8.44 -10.50
CA GLN A 117 -2.33 7.22 -10.65
C GLN A 117 -1.26 7.09 -9.55
N LYS A 118 -0.59 8.19 -9.16
CA LYS A 118 0.40 8.20 -8.06
C LYS A 118 -0.23 7.98 -6.67
N GLU A 119 -1.49 8.35 -6.48
CA GLU A 119 -2.23 8.09 -5.24
C GLU A 119 -2.71 6.64 -5.09
N LYS A 120 -2.86 5.88 -6.20
CA LYS A 120 -3.22 4.45 -6.17
C LYS A 120 -2.17 3.62 -5.40
N GLU A 121 -2.63 2.55 -4.75
CA GLU A 121 -1.84 1.82 -3.75
C GLU A 121 -0.51 1.28 -4.29
N GLY A 122 -0.50 0.69 -5.49
CA GLY A 122 0.71 0.18 -6.15
C GLY A 122 1.78 1.26 -6.37
N PRO A 123 1.52 2.32 -7.17
CA PRO A 123 2.47 3.42 -7.36
C PRO A 123 2.88 4.13 -6.06
N ARG A 124 1.98 4.29 -5.10
CA ARG A 124 2.27 4.83 -3.77
C ARG A 124 3.25 3.95 -2.97
N VAL A 125 3.12 2.63 -3.05
CA VAL A 125 4.08 1.68 -2.46
C VAL A 125 5.43 1.74 -3.20
N LEU A 126 5.45 1.82 -4.54
CA LEU A 126 6.69 2.03 -5.31
C LEU A 126 7.43 3.30 -4.87
N GLU A 127 6.73 4.43 -4.71
CA GLU A 127 7.34 5.67 -4.22
C GLU A 127 7.92 5.55 -2.81
N SER A 128 7.18 4.92 -1.88
CA SER A 128 7.70 4.67 -0.53
C SER A 128 8.97 3.80 -0.56
N THR A 129 9.05 2.90 -1.55
CA THR A 129 10.18 2.01 -1.78
C THR A 129 11.36 2.75 -2.43
N ALA A 130 11.10 3.67 -3.36
CA ALA A 130 12.13 4.54 -3.95
C ALA A 130 12.77 5.44 -2.87
N LYS A 131 11.94 6.03 -2.00
CA LYS A 131 12.37 6.80 -0.81
C LYS A 131 13.18 5.93 0.16
N LEU A 132 12.82 4.65 0.35
CA LEU A 132 13.65 3.69 1.10
C LEU A 132 15.01 3.43 0.43
N CYS A 133 15.07 3.34 -0.90
CA CYS A 133 16.33 3.16 -1.64
C CYS A 133 17.26 4.39 -1.49
N GLU A 134 16.69 5.60 -1.43
CA GLU A 134 17.44 6.83 -1.09
C GLU A 134 18.02 6.77 0.32
N VAL A 135 17.21 6.42 1.32
CA VAL A 135 17.63 6.28 2.73
C VAL A 135 18.73 5.22 2.87
N LEU A 136 18.64 4.10 2.15
CA LEU A 136 19.69 3.07 2.15
C LEU A 136 21.01 3.58 1.55
N LYS A 137 20.98 4.32 0.43
CA LYS A 137 22.18 4.97 -0.14
C LYS A 137 22.79 5.97 0.85
N ALA A 138 21.98 6.84 1.44
CA ALA A 138 22.44 7.82 2.43
C ALA A 138 23.06 7.15 3.66
N ARG A 139 22.50 6.02 4.12
CA ARG A 139 23.03 5.21 5.23
C ARG A 139 24.35 4.53 4.88
N GLU A 140 24.55 4.13 3.63
CA GLU A 140 25.83 3.61 3.14
C GLU A 140 26.92 4.70 3.10
N GLN A 141 26.58 5.90 2.62
CA GLN A 141 27.46 7.06 2.66
C GLN A 141 27.81 7.46 4.10
N GLN A 142 26.84 7.43 5.02
CA GLN A 142 27.10 7.68 6.45
C GLN A 142 28.02 6.62 7.07
N ARG A 143 27.94 5.35 6.64
CA ARG A 143 28.88 4.29 7.08
C ARG A 143 30.30 4.57 6.61
N LYS A 144 30.49 4.90 5.33
CA LYS A 144 31.79 5.25 4.74
C LYS A 144 32.44 6.42 5.48
N PHE A 145 31.70 7.51 5.68
CA PHE A 145 32.14 8.67 6.46
C PHE A 145 32.51 8.31 7.92
N ARG A 146 31.76 7.40 8.58
CA ARG A 146 32.14 6.94 9.93
C ARG A 146 33.45 6.15 9.93
N THR A 147 33.64 5.22 9.00
CA THR A 147 34.90 4.46 8.90
C THR A 147 36.10 5.36 8.57
N GLU A 148 35.90 6.43 7.79
CA GLU A 148 36.92 7.47 7.55
C GLU A 148 37.25 8.25 8.84
N GLN A 149 36.23 8.67 9.60
CA GLN A 149 36.41 9.36 10.88
C GLN A 149 37.06 8.47 11.96
N GLU A 150 36.70 7.19 12.01
CA GLU A 150 37.28 6.19 12.91
C GLU A 150 38.75 5.96 12.58
N ALA A 151 39.11 5.80 11.29
CA ALA A 151 40.50 5.68 10.84
C ALA A 151 41.34 6.94 11.16
N LEU A 152 40.78 8.15 10.98
CA LEU A 152 41.44 9.40 11.35
C LEU A 152 41.65 9.53 12.88
N GLN A 153 40.68 9.10 13.69
CA GLN A 153 40.81 9.07 15.14
C GLN A 153 41.84 8.03 15.60
N GLU A 154 41.89 6.85 15.00
CA GLU A 154 42.93 5.85 15.26
C GLU A 154 44.32 6.37 14.89
N ALA A 155 44.48 7.01 13.72
CA ALA A 155 45.76 7.59 13.31
C ALA A 155 46.23 8.65 14.31
N ARG A 156 45.32 9.53 14.77
CA ARG A 156 45.62 10.55 15.78
C ARG A 156 45.95 9.94 17.15
N ARG A 157 45.28 8.87 17.58
CA ARG A 157 45.63 8.13 18.81
C ARG A 157 47.04 7.56 18.70
N LYS A 158 47.32 6.80 17.65
CA LYS A 158 48.65 6.19 17.40
C LYS A 158 49.77 7.23 17.38
N GLN A 159 49.52 8.45 16.89
CA GLN A 159 50.47 9.58 16.96
C GLN A 159 50.68 10.11 18.39
N LEU A 160 49.63 10.21 19.21
CA LEU A 160 49.74 10.61 20.62
C LEU A 160 50.44 9.52 21.45
N ASP A 161 50.05 8.25 21.27
CA ASP A 161 50.69 7.09 21.93
C ASP A 161 52.21 7.08 21.65
N GLN A 162 52.63 7.38 20.41
CA GLN A 162 54.03 7.53 20.03
C GLN A 162 54.73 8.72 20.70
N GLN A 163 54.03 9.85 20.89
CA GLN A 163 54.57 11.02 21.59
C GLN A 163 54.75 10.74 23.09
N ASP A 164 53.79 10.09 23.73
CA ASP A 164 53.84 9.70 25.15
C ASP A 164 54.97 8.69 25.40
N ILE A 165 55.11 7.67 24.53
CA ILE A 165 56.24 6.72 24.57
C ILE A 165 57.58 7.44 24.39
N ALA A 166 57.67 8.38 23.44
CA ALA A 166 58.89 9.16 23.24
C ALA A 166 59.23 10.07 24.44
N GLN A 167 58.22 10.65 25.09
CA GLN A 167 58.40 11.45 26.32
C GLN A 167 58.83 10.59 27.50
N ALA A 168 58.19 9.43 27.72
CA ALA A 168 58.57 8.47 28.76
C ALA A 168 60.02 8.00 28.58
N ASN A 169 60.42 7.67 27.35
CA ASN A 169 61.80 7.28 27.04
C ASN A 169 62.80 8.42 27.31
N ARG A 170 62.47 9.68 26.97
CA ARG A 170 63.32 10.84 27.32
C ARG A 170 63.46 11.01 28.83
N TRP A 171 62.39 10.80 29.60
CA TRP A 171 62.41 10.87 31.06
C TRP A 171 63.28 9.76 31.67
N LEU A 172 63.18 8.53 31.17
CA LEU A 172 64.02 7.41 31.58
C LEU A 172 65.51 7.68 31.31
N MET A 173 65.86 8.19 30.13
CA MET A 173 67.25 8.54 29.79
C MET A 173 67.77 9.67 30.70
N SER A 174 67.01 10.75 30.87
CA SER A 174 67.37 11.84 31.80
C SER A 174 67.53 11.39 33.26
N HIS A 175 66.81 10.35 33.69
CA HIS A 175 66.94 9.77 35.02
C HIS A 175 68.19 8.88 35.13
N ALA A 176 68.51 8.11 34.08
CA ALA A 176 69.74 7.33 34.01
C ALA A 176 70.99 8.23 33.96
N GLU A 177 70.97 9.32 33.18
CA GLU A 177 72.01 10.34 33.11
C GLU A 177 72.26 10.98 34.48
N ARG A 178 71.21 11.41 35.18
CA ARG A 178 71.32 11.94 36.55
C ARG A 178 71.93 10.92 37.52
N HIS A 179 71.51 9.65 37.48
CA HIS A 179 72.14 8.61 38.29
C HIS A 179 73.63 8.37 37.95
N ILE A 180 74.03 8.55 36.70
CA ILE A 180 75.45 8.47 36.29
C ILE A 180 76.23 9.69 36.81
N GLU A 181 75.65 10.89 36.75
CA GLU A 181 76.23 12.09 37.36
C GLU A 181 76.35 11.99 38.87
N ASP A 182 75.29 11.58 39.58
CA ASP A 182 75.31 11.43 41.04
C ASP A 182 76.38 10.41 41.46
N ARG A 183 76.48 9.26 40.77
CA ARG A 183 77.57 8.30 40.99
C ARG A 183 78.95 8.93 40.79
N ARG A 184 79.16 9.70 39.71
CA ARG A 184 80.42 10.43 39.47
C ARG A 184 80.73 11.45 40.57
N ARG A 185 79.72 12.17 41.07
CA ARG A 185 79.85 13.13 42.18
C ARG A 185 80.22 12.41 43.49
N PHE A 186 79.54 11.32 43.83
CA PHE A 186 79.85 10.50 45.00
C PHE A 186 81.24 9.85 44.91
N ASP A 187 81.65 9.33 43.75
CA ASP A 187 83.00 8.79 43.56
C ASP A 187 84.09 9.86 43.55
N GLY A 188 83.78 11.10 43.16
CA GLY A 188 84.65 12.28 43.33
C GLY A 188 84.86 12.60 44.80
N TYR A 189 83.76 12.88 45.52
CA TYR A 189 83.76 13.15 46.96
C TYR A 189 84.44 12.03 47.79
N LYS A 190 84.26 10.77 47.40
CA LYS A 190 84.91 9.60 48.01
C LYS A 190 86.42 9.53 47.77
N LYS A 191 86.93 10.14 46.69
CA LYS A 191 88.38 10.31 46.47
C LYS A 191 88.93 11.46 47.31
N GLU A 192 88.24 12.60 47.33
CA GLU A 192 88.60 13.78 48.14
C GLU A 192 88.64 13.42 49.64
N LEU A 193 87.62 12.71 50.14
CA LEU A 193 87.57 12.23 51.53
C LEU A 193 88.71 11.25 51.86
N LYS A 194 89.09 10.38 50.92
CA LYS A 194 90.27 9.50 51.09
C LYS A 194 91.56 10.30 51.17
N GLN A 195 91.77 11.25 50.26
CA GLN A 195 92.94 12.13 50.26
C GLN A 195 93.03 12.92 51.56
N LYS A 196 91.90 13.42 52.09
CA LYS A 196 91.88 14.08 53.39
C LYS A 196 92.24 13.12 54.53
N ILE A 197 91.69 11.90 54.58
CA ILE A 197 92.05 10.90 55.59
C ILE A 197 93.54 10.52 55.50
N GLU A 198 94.13 10.54 54.30
CA GLU A 198 95.56 10.30 54.09
C GLU A 198 96.42 11.50 54.57
N GLN A 199 95.98 12.74 54.34
CA GLN A 199 96.57 13.96 54.90
C GLN A 199 96.49 13.99 56.43
N ASP A 200 95.31 13.76 57.01
CA ASP A 200 95.09 13.68 58.47
C ASP A 200 96.01 12.62 59.11
N ARG A 201 96.24 11.48 58.43
CA ARG A 201 97.19 10.43 58.86
C ARG A 201 98.65 10.84 58.73
N GLU A 202 99.02 11.61 57.71
CA GLU A 202 100.36 12.18 57.61
C GLU A 202 100.61 13.22 58.70
N GLU A 203 99.66 14.09 59.00
CA GLU A 203 99.78 15.07 60.08
C GLU A 203 99.90 14.36 61.44
N GLN A 204 99.09 13.35 61.72
CA GLN A 204 99.24 12.52 62.93
C GLN A 204 100.61 11.81 63.00
N ARG A 205 101.16 11.36 61.86
CA ARG A 205 102.53 10.80 61.81
C ARG A 205 103.58 11.87 62.10
N ARG A 206 103.46 13.06 61.51
CA ARG A 206 104.38 14.20 61.75
C ARG A 206 104.34 14.63 63.23
N GLN A 207 103.16 14.70 63.84
CA GLN A 207 102.96 14.99 65.26
C GLN A 207 103.58 13.91 66.15
N ARG A 208 103.35 12.62 65.88
CA ARG A 208 103.97 11.51 66.63
C ARG A 208 105.49 11.53 66.53
N ASN A 209 106.04 11.75 65.33
CA ASN A 209 107.48 11.85 65.14
C ASN A 209 108.07 13.04 65.91
N PHE A 210 107.39 14.20 65.90
CA PHE A 210 107.80 15.37 66.69
C PHE A 210 107.80 15.10 68.20
N MET A 211 106.80 14.37 68.72
CA MET A 211 106.78 13.94 70.13
C MET A 211 107.94 13.00 70.44
N VAL A 212 108.18 11.97 69.62
CA VAL A 212 109.32 11.04 69.79
C VAL A 212 110.66 11.76 69.71
N ASP A 213 110.80 12.78 68.87
CA ASP A 213 112.02 13.59 68.79
C ASP A 213 112.15 14.61 69.95
N GLN A 214 111.06 14.97 70.64
CA GLN A 214 111.15 15.65 71.95
C GLN A 214 111.55 14.67 73.06
N GLU A 215 110.92 13.49 73.15
CA GLU A 215 111.25 12.45 74.12
C GLU A 215 112.72 12.05 74.02
N ARG A 216 113.25 11.90 72.80
CA ARG A 216 114.69 11.66 72.53
C ARG A 216 115.58 12.78 73.06
N LYS A 217 115.22 14.05 72.85
CA LYS A 217 115.98 15.21 73.37
C LYS A 217 115.94 15.28 74.90
N GLN A 218 114.79 14.98 75.50
CA GLN A 218 114.65 14.89 76.97
C GLN A 218 115.48 13.73 77.53
N HIS A 219 115.46 12.56 76.91
CA HIS A 219 116.28 11.43 77.29
C HIS A 219 117.78 11.72 77.14
N GLN A 220 118.20 12.41 76.07
CA GLN A 220 119.59 12.85 75.89
C GLN A 220 120.02 13.81 77.01
N ALA A 221 119.20 14.83 77.32
CA ALA A 221 119.49 15.76 78.41
C ALA A 221 119.57 15.06 79.78
N LEU A 222 118.64 14.15 80.08
CA LEU A 222 118.67 13.33 81.30
C LEU A 222 119.92 12.43 81.36
N GLN A 223 120.33 11.86 80.23
CA GLN A 223 121.50 10.99 80.15
C GLN A 223 122.81 11.79 80.31
N ASP A 224 122.89 13.02 79.79
CA ASP A 224 124.00 13.94 80.03
C ASP A 224 124.07 14.40 81.49
N ASP A 225 122.93 14.66 82.14
CA ASP A 225 122.89 14.99 83.56
C ASP A 225 123.21 13.80 84.47
N ILE A 226 122.82 12.57 84.10
CA ILE A 226 123.27 11.33 84.77
C ILE A 226 124.80 11.16 84.61
N ASN A 227 125.35 11.45 83.43
CA ASN A 227 126.80 11.40 83.22
C ASN A 227 127.54 12.43 84.10
N ARG A 228 127.03 13.67 84.19
CA ARG A 228 127.56 14.71 85.10
C ARG A 228 127.46 14.30 86.56
N GLN A 229 126.35 13.69 86.98
CA GLN A 229 126.20 13.16 88.33
C GLN A 229 127.20 12.04 88.60
N LEU A 230 127.41 11.10 87.68
CA LEU A 230 128.42 10.04 87.81
C LEU A 230 129.87 10.58 87.88
N GLU A 231 130.19 11.68 87.19
CA GLU A 231 131.49 12.35 87.33
C GLU A 231 131.65 13.06 88.68
N GLN A 232 130.61 13.76 89.14
CA GLN A 232 130.58 14.35 90.48
C GLN A 232 130.69 13.27 91.57
N GLU A 233 129.92 12.18 91.47
CA GLU A 233 129.98 11.03 92.36
C GLU A 233 131.35 10.37 92.37
N LYS A 234 132.03 10.20 91.22
CA LYS A 234 133.42 9.70 91.18
C LYS A 234 134.37 10.64 91.94
N SER A 235 134.25 11.95 91.75
CA SER A 235 135.08 12.92 92.49
C SER A 235 134.79 12.91 94.00
N MET A 236 133.53 12.74 94.37
CA MET A 236 133.08 12.64 95.76
C MET A 236 133.41 11.28 96.37
N PHE A 237 133.50 10.22 95.57
CA PHE A 237 133.93 8.89 95.98
C PHE A 237 135.43 8.86 96.27
N GLU A 238 136.28 9.46 95.42
CA GLU A 238 137.71 9.60 95.72
C GLU A 238 137.92 10.42 97.02
N ARG A 239 137.24 11.56 97.17
CA ARG A 239 137.23 12.34 98.44
C ARG A 239 136.72 11.52 99.63
N ASN A 240 135.64 10.76 99.45
CA ASN A 240 135.08 9.90 100.51
C ASN A 240 135.93 8.67 100.80
N LYS A 241 136.79 8.22 99.88
CA LYS A 241 137.76 7.12 100.05
C LYS A 241 138.96 7.60 100.85
N GLU A 242 139.40 8.85 100.65
CA GLU A 242 140.33 9.53 101.57
C GLU A 242 139.71 9.79 102.95
N ALA A 243 138.46 10.25 103.00
CA ALA A 243 137.74 10.47 104.27
C ALA A 243 137.47 9.15 105.02
N ARG A 244 137.09 8.07 104.33
CA ARG A 244 136.90 6.73 104.92
C ARG A 244 138.22 6.09 105.35
N ARG A 245 139.35 6.39 104.70
CA ARG A 245 140.67 6.01 105.23
C ARG A 245 140.95 6.66 106.59
N LYS A 246 140.53 7.92 106.79
CA LYS A 246 140.60 8.59 108.10
C LYS A 246 139.57 8.03 109.09
N LEU A 247 138.31 7.89 108.67
CA LEU A 247 137.21 7.44 109.53
C LEU A 247 137.28 5.97 109.92
N ALA A 248 137.85 5.07 109.10
CA ALA A 248 138.02 3.66 109.47
C ALA A 248 139.05 3.47 110.61
N ILE A 249 140.06 4.35 110.67
CA ILE A 249 141.00 4.45 111.81
C ILE A 249 140.26 4.89 113.09
N GLU A 250 139.13 5.59 112.95
CA GLU A 250 138.26 5.99 114.08
C GLU A 250 137.11 5.01 114.37
N SER A 251 136.49 4.34 113.40
CA SER A 251 135.31 3.50 113.63
C SER A 251 135.66 2.12 114.19
N MET A 252 136.88 1.60 113.92
CA MET A 252 137.47 0.47 114.66
C MET A 252 137.56 0.74 116.16
N ARG A 253 137.54 2.01 116.58
CA ARG A 253 137.57 2.47 117.98
C ARG A 253 136.19 2.50 118.64
N MET A 254 135.10 2.27 117.88
CA MET A 254 133.72 2.50 118.30
C MET A 254 132.80 1.28 118.17
N ALA A 255 132.88 0.51 117.08
CA ALA A 255 131.86 -0.49 116.70
C ALA A 255 131.84 -1.79 117.54
N GLN A 256 132.41 -1.79 118.73
CA GLN A 256 132.48 -2.94 119.64
C GLN A 256 131.16 -3.00 120.48
N GLU A 257 130.00 -3.25 119.80
CA GLU A 257 128.60 -2.92 120.22
C GLU A 257 127.47 -4.05 120.18
N ARG A 258 126.24 -3.79 119.62
CA ARG A 258 124.97 -4.61 119.76
C ARG A 258 123.94 -4.61 118.58
N GLU A 259 122.89 -5.47 118.59
CA GLU A 259 122.14 -6.02 117.39
C GLU A 259 120.53 -6.17 117.53
N GLU A 260 119.60 -6.07 116.46
CA GLU A 260 118.04 -5.82 116.45
C GLU A 260 117.01 -6.31 115.25
N ARG A 261 115.62 -6.04 115.19
CA ARG A 261 114.47 -6.60 114.25
C ARG A 261 113.00 -5.90 114.01
N LEU A 262 112.05 -6.28 113.04
CA LEU A 262 110.60 -5.70 112.75
C LEU A 262 109.51 -6.43 111.74
N LYS A 263 108.15 -6.05 111.56
CA LYS A 263 107.03 -6.54 110.55
C LYS A 263 105.48 -5.98 110.52
N ARG A 264 104.57 -6.08 109.45
CA ARG A 264 102.99 -5.93 109.37
C ARG A 264 102.11 -6.03 107.99
N GLU A 265 100.71 -6.08 107.93
CA GLU A 265 99.72 -6.38 106.74
C GLU A 265 98.08 -6.14 106.81
N SER A 266 97.20 -6.04 105.71
CA SER A 266 95.62 -6.04 105.63
C SER A 266 94.76 -5.91 104.22
N ALA A 267 93.38 -6.17 104.05
CA ALA A 267 92.39 -5.91 102.84
C ALA A 267 90.79 -6.29 102.89
N ILE A 268 89.76 -5.82 102.02
CA ILE A 268 88.23 -6.20 101.91
C ILE A 268 87.20 -5.66 100.72
N GLU A 269 85.89 -6.13 100.53
CA GLU A 269 84.50 -5.61 99.93
C GLU A 269 83.77 -5.78 98.46
N ASP A 270 82.37 -5.82 98.26
CA ASP A 270 81.47 -5.85 96.96
C ASP A 270 79.81 -5.74 96.96
N THR A 271 79.00 -5.61 95.81
CA THR A 271 77.57 -6.13 95.36
C THR A 271 76.25 -5.29 94.81
N LEU A 272 75.27 -5.89 93.98
CA LEU A 272 73.71 -5.71 93.75
C LEU A 272 72.88 -5.11 92.46
N ASN A 273 71.62 -5.59 92.03
CA ASN A 273 70.58 -5.00 90.99
C ASN A 273 69.11 -5.67 90.65
N GLN A 274 68.05 -5.06 89.91
CA GLN A 274 66.73 -5.68 89.29
C GLN A 274 65.46 -4.86 88.61
N ILE A 275 64.54 -5.50 87.75
CA ILE A 275 62.97 -5.42 87.46
C ILE A 275 62.12 -4.56 86.34
N TYR A 276 60.92 -5.01 85.75
CA TYR A 276 59.88 -4.28 84.82
C TYR A 276 58.38 -4.86 84.48
N ASN A 277 57.43 -4.26 83.62
CA ASN A 277 55.97 -4.72 83.24
C ASN A 277 55.10 -4.22 81.94
N GLU A 278 53.74 -4.50 81.71
CA GLU A 278 52.84 -4.37 80.42
C GLU A 278 51.26 -3.98 80.48
N GLY A 279 50.41 -3.84 79.37
CA GLY A 279 48.91 -3.48 79.28
C GLY A 279 48.08 -3.17 77.93
N GLN A 280 48.27 -3.79 76.73
CA GLN A 280 47.98 -3.17 75.38
C GLN A 280 46.83 -3.64 74.39
N LYS A 281 45.75 -4.39 74.73
CA LYS A 281 44.90 -5.10 73.71
C LYS A 281 43.53 -4.54 73.23
N THR A 282 42.96 -3.46 73.77
CA THR A 282 41.49 -3.20 73.69
C THR A 282 40.96 -2.20 72.65
N ILE A 283 41.77 -1.75 71.66
CA ILE A 283 41.42 -0.56 70.82
C ILE A 283 40.97 -0.89 69.38
N ALA A 284 41.13 -2.13 68.89
CA ALA A 284 41.05 -2.42 67.45
C ALA A 284 39.63 -2.50 66.81
N GLU A 285 38.59 -2.88 67.55
CA GLU A 285 37.39 -3.53 66.95
C GLU A 285 36.33 -2.60 66.30
N LYS A 286 36.51 -1.28 66.23
CA LYS A 286 35.36 -0.35 66.14
C LYS A 286 35.17 0.52 64.89
N ARG A 287 35.92 0.39 63.78
CA ARG A 287 35.77 1.32 62.63
C ARG A 287 35.88 0.74 61.20
N LYS A 288 34.69 0.66 60.57
CA LYS A 288 34.33 0.94 59.15
C LYS A 288 34.52 -0.17 58.09
N GLU A 289 33.40 -0.68 57.57
CA GLU A 289 33.31 -1.30 56.24
C GLU A 289 31.92 -1.10 55.60
N ILE A 290 31.65 0.09 55.01
CA ILE A 290 30.43 0.39 54.22
C ILE A 290 30.74 1.51 53.18
N HIS A 291 30.53 1.29 51.85
CA HIS A 291 29.59 2.04 50.95
C HIS A 291 29.80 1.97 49.40
N VAL A 292 28.65 1.88 48.66
CA VAL A 292 28.27 2.49 47.34
C VAL A 292 28.76 1.93 45.97
N ASN A 293 27.83 1.18 45.31
CA ASN A 293 27.22 1.25 43.95
C ASN A 293 27.86 1.95 42.73
N LYS A 294 27.59 1.41 41.50
CA LYS A 294 27.11 2.18 40.30
C LYS A 294 26.60 1.38 39.04
N HIS A 295 25.26 1.33 38.86
CA HIS A 295 24.45 1.82 37.68
C HIS A 295 24.44 1.27 36.21
N LYS A 296 23.20 1.23 35.61
CA LYS A 296 22.73 1.30 34.17
C LYS A 296 22.69 -0.05 33.37
N PHE A 297 21.88 -0.35 32.32
CA PHE A 297 20.78 0.26 31.46
C PHE A 297 20.18 -0.87 30.51
N ARG A 298 19.12 -0.82 29.65
CA ARG A 298 17.89 0.00 29.31
C ARG A 298 17.04 -0.74 28.20
N ASP A 299 15.89 -0.18 27.73
CA ASP A 299 15.13 -0.44 26.45
C ASP A 299 14.20 -1.69 26.29
N ASN A 300 13.12 -1.80 25.44
CA ASN A 300 12.13 -0.88 24.77
C ASN A 300 11.01 -1.70 23.99
N THR A 301 9.95 -1.05 23.42
CA THR A 301 8.93 -1.52 22.37
C THR A 301 7.61 -2.27 22.77
N HIS A 302 6.58 -2.28 21.87
CA HIS A 302 5.17 -2.77 22.08
C HIS A 302 4.25 -2.92 20.79
N LEU A 303 2.97 -3.36 20.96
CA LEU A 303 1.73 -3.28 20.08
C LEU A 303 1.22 -4.47 19.17
N LEU A 304 0.12 -5.14 19.60
CA LEU A 304 -1.28 -5.25 19.04
C LEU A 304 -1.64 -5.61 17.54
N LYS A 305 -2.51 -6.65 17.29
CA LYS A 305 -3.84 -6.62 16.55
C LYS A 305 -4.45 -7.92 15.92
N ASP A 306 -5.75 -8.15 16.20
CA ASP A 306 -6.96 -8.50 15.39
C ASP A 306 -7.18 -9.72 14.43
N SER A 307 -8.46 -10.18 14.39
CA SER A 307 -9.32 -10.73 13.28
C SER A 307 -9.46 -12.24 12.96
N VAL A 308 -10.52 -12.76 12.26
CA VAL A 308 -12.03 -12.87 12.43
C VAL A 308 -12.49 -14.18 11.67
N GLU A 309 -13.77 -14.62 11.79
CA GLU A 309 -14.57 -15.51 10.87
C GLU A 309 -14.57 -17.06 11.10
N LYS A 310 -15.60 -17.87 10.75
CA LYS A 310 -17.10 -17.76 10.64
C LYS A 310 -17.73 -19.15 10.38
N GLN A 311 -18.95 -19.36 10.90
CA GLN A 311 -20.11 -20.14 10.35
C GLN A 311 -19.94 -21.57 9.79
N GLU A 312 -20.72 -22.51 10.36
CA GLU A 312 -21.15 -23.77 9.72
C GLU A 312 -22.69 -23.88 9.78
N HIS A 313 -23.34 -24.30 8.69
CA HIS A 313 -24.79 -24.60 8.66
C HIS A 313 -25.12 -25.48 7.45
N MET A 314 -25.37 -26.77 7.69
CA MET A 314 -25.83 -27.76 6.70
C MET A 314 -26.71 -28.79 7.42
N TYR A 315 -27.78 -29.26 6.75
CA TYR A 315 -28.43 -30.58 6.80
C TYR A 315 -29.94 -30.50 6.53
N ALA A 316 -30.42 -31.38 5.65
CA ALA A 316 -31.83 -31.64 5.35
C ALA A 316 -31.99 -33.04 4.71
N GLU A 317 -33.24 -33.53 4.66
CA GLU A 317 -33.74 -34.60 3.78
C GLU A 317 -33.30 -36.08 4.00
N GLU A 318 -34.16 -36.88 4.66
CA GLU A 318 -34.33 -38.34 4.44
C GLU A 318 -35.78 -38.77 4.80
N ALA A 319 -36.65 -39.18 3.83
CA ALA A 319 -37.92 -39.92 4.09
C ALA A 319 -38.69 -40.41 2.84
N GLN A 320 -38.77 -41.74 2.55
CA GLN A 320 -39.76 -42.35 1.60
C GLN A 320 -39.91 -43.91 1.69
N ILE A 321 -40.98 -44.49 1.06
CA ILE A 321 -41.27 -45.94 0.62
C ILE A 321 -42.38 -46.78 1.40
N ARG A 322 -43.53 -47.26 0.75
CA ARG A 322 -44.52 -48.45 0.98
C ARG A 322 -46.03 -48.30 0.39
N ASP A 323 -46.96 -49.32 0.07
CA ASP A 323 -48.21 -49.18 -0.91
C ASP A 323 -49.52 -50.23 -1.18
N LYS A 324 -50.84 -49.81 -1.63
CA LYS A 324 -52.18 -50.24 -2.52
C LYS A 324 -53.64 -51.13 -2.38
N VAL A 325 -54.89 -50.87 -3.10
CA VAL A 325 -56.18 -51.75 -3.67
C VAL A 325 -57.86 -51.38 -3.66
N ILE A 326 -58.94 -51.82 -4.56
CA ILE A 326 -60.59 -51.69 -4.55
C ILE A 326 -61.71 -52.38 -5.64
N LYS A 327 -63.18 -52.38 -5.64
CA LYS A 327 -64.36 -53.00 -6.60
C LYS A 327 -66.03 -52.61 -6.72
N GLU A 328 -67.09 -53.29 -7.43
CA GLU A 328 -68.59 -52.90 -7.99
C GLU A 328 -69.95 -53.84 -8.47
N LYS A 329 -71.34 -53.41 -8.64
CA LYS A 329 -72.61 -53.77 -9.66
C LYS A 329 -74.30 -54.07 -9.44
N GLU A 330 -75.28 -54.05 -10.50
CA GLU A 330 -76.77 -54.62 -10.99
C GLU A 330 -78.42 -54.23 -10.82
N ALA A 331 -79.54 -54.63 -11.68
CA ALA A 331 -81.16 -54.37 -11.71
C ALA A 331 -82.39 -55.05 -12.71
N GLU A 332 -83.81 -54.75 -12.73
CA GLU A 332 -85.18 -55.49 -13.30
C GLU A 332 -86.61 -54.83 -13.99
N ALA A 333 -87.81 -55.51 -14.49
CA ALA A 333 -89.21 -55.00 -15.17
C ALA A 333 -90.67 -55.86 -15.54
N LEU A 334 -91.99 -55.38 -15.97
CA LEU A 334 -93.37 -56.11 -16.49
C LEU A 334 -94.87 -55.44 -17.00
N ALA A 335 -96.04 -56.08 -17.59
CA ALA A 335 -97.61 -55.66 -17.79
C ALA A 335 -98.79 -56.23 -18.91
N LYS A 336 -100.25 -56.05 -18.94
CA LYS A 336 -101.44 -56.51 -19.99
C LYS A 336 -103.16 -56.37 -19.89
N GLU A 337 -104.12 -56.32 -21.00
CA GLU A 337 -105.66 -56.82 -21.37
C GLU A 337 -107.21 -56.11 -21.58
N ARG A 338 -108.29 -56.65 -22.39
CA ARG A 338 -109.94 -56.66 -22.42
C ARG A 338 -111.12 -56.21 -23.55
N GLU A 339 -112.52 -56.63 -23.58
CA GLU A 339 -113.76 -56.42 -24.64
C GLU A 339 -115.44 -56.54 -24.36
N ARG A 340 -116.55 -56.59 -25.31
CA ARG A 340 -118.19 -56.58 -25.18
C ARG A 340 -119.42 -56.67 -26.38
N ILE A 341 -120.81 -56.29 -26.30
CA ILE A 341 -122.21 -56.92 -26.88
C ILE A 341 -123.53 -56.19 -27.71
N GLU A 342 -124.93 -56.53 -27.66
CA GLU A 342 -126.36 -56.15 -28.26
C GLU A 342 -126.57 -55.52 -29.69
N GLN A 343 -125.47 -55.48 -30.38
CA GLN A 343 -125.25 -55.86 -31.78
C GLN A 343 -126.08 -55.39 -32.98
N LEU A 344 -127.42 -55.26 -33.04
CA LEU A 344 -128.08 -54.85 -34.33
C LEU A 344 -128.68 -53.45 -34.29
N ARG A 345 -129.55 -53.17 -33.31
CA ARG A 345 -129.96 -51.78 -33.06
C ARG A 345 -128.81 -51.00 -32.42
N GLN A 346 -128.03 -51.67 -31.57
CA GLN A 346 -126.70 -51.19 -31.21
C GLN A 346 -125.75 -51.17 -32.41
N ALA A 347 -125.69 -52.11 -33.38
CA ALA A 347 -124.82 -51.85 -34.56
C ALA A 347 -125.25 -50.62 -35.34
N LYS A 348 -126.54 -50.30 -35.50
CA LYS A 348 -126.90 -49.08 -36.24
C LYS A 348 -126.65 -47.81 -35.42
N PHE A 349 -127.00 -47.80 -34.14
CA PHE A 349 -126.75 -46.67 -33.23
C PHE A 349 -125.26 -46.50 -32.95
N ALA A 350 -124.56 -47.57 -32.59
CA ALA A 350 -123.11 -47.63 -32.39
C ALA A 350 -122.29 -47.65 -33.68
N ARG A 351 -122.87 -47.78 -34.90
CA ARG A 351 -122.17 -47.38 -36.14
C ARG A 351 -122.24 -45.88 -36.36
N ILE A 352 -123.32 -45.23 -35.95
CA ILE A 352 -123.41 -43.77 -35.94
C ILE A 352 -122.53 -43.20 -34.80
N GLN A 353 -122.57 -43.76 -33.59
CA GLN A 353 -121.65 -43.39 -32.53
C GLN A 353 -120.21 -43.81 -32.85
N ALA A 354 -119.92 -44.98 -33.43
CA ALA A 354 -118.56 -45.29 -33.87
C ALA A 354 -118.08 -44.32 -34.94
N HIS A 355 -118.92 -43.91 -35.90
CA HIS A 355 -118.52 -42.90 -36.88
C HIS A 355 -118.30 -41.52 -36.22
N LEU A 356 -119.12 -41.13 -35.25
CA LEU A 356 -118.93 -39.88 -34.50
C LEU A 356 -117.68 -39.94 -33.60
N THR A 357 -117.49 -41.00 -32.82
CA THR A 357 -116.31 -41.18 -31.97
C THR A 357 -115.05 -41.47 -32.78
N GLU A 358 -115.13 -42.05 -33.99
CA GLU A 358 -114.00 -42.16 -34.93
C GLU A 358 -113.64 -40.79 -35.50
N MET A 359 -114.63 -39.93 -35.79
CA MET A 359 -114.38 -38.54 -36.23
C MET A 359 -113.87 -37.66 -35.08
N GLU A 360 -114.34 -37.85 -33.86
CA GLU A 360 -113.84 -37.18 -32.66
C GLU A 360 -112.45 -37.69 -32.28
N TRP A 361 -112.19 -39.01 -32.35
CA TRP A 361 -110.87 -39.61 -32.17
C TRP A 361 -109.88 -39.17 -33.25
N LYS A 362 -110.31 -39.07 -34.52
CA LYS A 362 -109.49 -38.49 -35.60
C LYS A 362 -109.12 -37.04 -35.28
N LYS A 363 -110.08 -36.20 -34.89
CA LYS A 363 -109.82 -34.81 -34.46
C LYS A 363 -108.93 -34.71 -33.22
N GLN A 364 -109.14 -35.55 -32.22
CA GLN A 364 -108.31 -35.60 -31.01
C GLN A 364 -106.88 -36.02 -31.38
N LYS A 365 -106.72 -37.04 -32.21
CA LYS A 365 -105.43 -37.54 -32.67
C LYS A 365 -104.71 -36.55 -33.59
N GLU A 366 -105.42 -35.84 -34.45
CA GLU A 366 -104.88 -34.71 -35.25
C GLU A 366 -104.44 -33.55 -34.34
N ALA A 367 -105.20 -33.25 -33.28
CA ALA A 367 -104.83 -32.23 -32.30
C ALA A 367 -103.64 -32.66 -31.42
N GLU A 368 -103.57 -33.92 -31.00
CA GLU A 368 -102.43 -34.53 -30.30
C GLU A 368 -101.18 -34.53 -31.18
N GLN A 369 -101.32 -34.88 -32.47
CA GLN A 369 -100.23 -34.80 -33.44
C GLN A 369 -99.76 -33.36 -33.63
N ALA A 370 -100.67 -32.39 -33.80
CA ALA A 370 -100.30 -30.98 -33.90
C ALA A 370 -99.68 -30.41 -32.59
N GLU A 371 -100.08 -30.90 -31.42
CA GLU A 371 -99.44 -30.60 -30.13
C GLU A 371 -98.04 -31.22 -30.04
N LEU A 372 -97.85 -32.46 -30.49
CA LEU A 372 -96.57 -33.15 -30.52
C LEU A 372 -95.60 -32.47 -31.50
N GLU A 373 -96.04 -32.15 -32.72
CA GLU A 373 -95.26 -31.40 -33.70
C GLU A 373 -94.86 -30.01 -33.18
N ARG A 374 -95.75 -29.31 -32.46
CA ARG A 374 -95.42 -28.05 -31.80
C ARG A 374 -94.40 -28.21 -30.67
N LYS A 375 -94.52 -29.26 -29.84
CA LYS A 375 -93.57 -29.57 -28.76
C LYS A 375 -92.20 -29.93 -29.33
N GLU A 376 -92.16 -30.81 -30.33
CA GLU A 376 -90.94 -31.15 -31.07
C GLU A 376 -90.31 -29.92 -31.74
N MET A 377 -91.09 -29.06 -32.38
CA MET A 377 -90.56 -27.83 -32.99
C MET A 377 -89.98 -26.89 -31.93
N ALA A 378 -90.68 -26.71 -30.80
CA ALA A 378 -90.19 -25.89 -29.69
C ALA A 378 -88.91 -26.47 -29.06
N ASP A 379 -88.80 -27.79 -28.92
CA ASP A 379 -87.61 -28.45 -28.35
C ASP A 379 -86.45 -28.48 -29.36
N ARG A 380 -86.71 -28.63 -30.66
CA ARG A 380 -85.72 -28.42 -31.72
C ARG A 380 -85.17 -26.98 -31.69
N LEU A 381 -86.03 -25.98 -31.49
CA LEU A 381 -85.60 -24.57 -31.36
C LEU A 381 -84.77 -24.34 -30.09
N LYS A 382 -85.19 -24.86 -28.92
CA LYS A 382 -84.37 -24.81 -27.68
C LYS A 382 -83.00 -25.48 -27.88
N ASN A 383 -82.95 -26.61 -28.57
CA ASN A 383 -81.70 -27.32 -28.86
C ASN A 383 -80.80 -26.54 -29.84
N LEU A 384 -81.37 -25.79 -30.79
CA LEU A 384 -80.62 -24.85 -31.63
C LEU A 384 -80.06 -23.69 -30.78
N ASP A 385 -80.84 -23.08 -29.89
CA ASP A 385 -80.36 -22.02 -29.00
C ASP A 385 -79.25 -22.52 -28.04
N VAL A 386 -79.40 -23.75 -27.52
CA VAL A 386 -78.38 -24.39 -26.67
C VAL A 386 -77.10 -24.67 -27.45
N THR A 387 -77.19 -25.18 -28.69
CA THR A 387 -76.00 -25.46 -29.52
C THR A 387 -75.30 -24.19 -29.99
N PHE A 388 -76.03 -23.17 -30.48
CA PHE A 388 -75.47 -21.84 -30.74
C PHE A 388 -74.85 -21.22 -29.49
N GLY A 389 -75.52 -21.32 -28.34
CA GLY A 389 -75.03 -20.84 -27.05
C GLY A 389 -73.81 -21.60 -26.53
N PHE A 390 -73.62 -22.87 -26.91
CA PHE A 390 -72.45 -23.69 -26.61
C PHE A 390 -71.29 -23.34 -27.53
N ASP A 391 -71.48 -23.35 -28.86
CA ASP A 391 -70.41 -23.05 -29.81
C ASP A 391 -69.93 -21.59 -29.70
N ARG A 392 -70.81 -20.62 -29.41
CA ARG A 392 -70.41 -19.24 -29.08
C ARG A 392 -69.51 -19.21 -27.83
N ARG A 393 -69.85 -19.94 -26.77
CA ARG A 393 -69.03 -20.06 -25.54
C ARG A 393 -67.70 -20.78 -25.79
N LYS A 394 -67.70 -21.81 -26.63
CA LYS A 394 -66.51 -22.57 -27.04
C LYS A 394 -65.56 -21.74 -27.90
N VAL A 395 -66.08 -20.87 -28.76
CA VAL A 395 -65.28 -19.88 -29.51
C VAL A 395 -64.72 -18.81 -28.56
N THR A 396 -65.54 -18.19 -27.70
CA THR A 396 -65.01 -17.15 -26.78
C THR A 396 -64.00 -17.70 -25.79
N ALA A 397 -64.22 -18.90 -25.24
CA ALA A 397 -63.26 -19.58 -24.37
C ALA A 397 -61.94 -19.86 -25.09
N LYS A 398 -61.97 -20.34 -26.34
CA LYS A 398 -60.77 -20.49 -27.18
C LYS A 398 -60.05 -19.14 -27.39
N THR A 399 -60.78 -18.08 -27.75
CA THR A 399 -60.19 -16.75 -27.96
C THR A 399 -59.51 -16.22 -26.69
N ILE A 400 -60.16 -16.38 -25.52
CA ILE A 400 -59.59 -16.00 -24.22
C ILE A 400 -58.32 -16.81 -23.92
N ASP A 401 -58.37 -18.14 -24.07
CA ASP A 401 -57.22 -19.04 -23.89
C ASP A 401 -56.04 -18.68 -24.83
N THR A 402 -56.32 -18.40 -26.12
CA THR A 402 -55.28 -17.94 -27.05
C THR A 402 -54.71 -16.57 -26.69
N ASN A 403 -55.51 -15.66 -26.12
CA ASN A 403 -55.04 -14.35 -25.69
C ASN A 403 -54.20 -14.45 -24.40
N VAL A 404 -54.58 -15.30 -23.45
CA VAL A 404 -53.79 -15.60 -22.25
C VAL A 404 -52.46 -16.24 -22.62
N LYS A 405 -52.45 -17.25 -23.49
CA LYS A 405 -51.23 -17.89 -24.01
C LYS A 405 -50.35 -16.92 -24.79
N ARG A 406 -50.94 -16.07 -25.65
CA ARG A 406 -50.21 -15.02 -26.37
C ARG A 406 -49.58 -14.01 -25.40
N LYS A 407 -50.29 -13.59 -24.35
CA LYS A 407 -49.73 -12.70 -23.32
C LYS A 407 -48.58 -13.38 -22.59
N LEU A 408 -48.74 -14.61 -22.13
CA LEU A 408 -47.68 -15.37 -21.46
C LEU A 408 -46.41 -15.50 -22.32
N LEU A 409 -46.55 -15.73 -23.63
CA LEU A 409 -45.41 -15.79 -24.56
C LEU A 409 -44.74 -14.42 -24.78
N LEU A 410 -45.48 -13.32 -24.72
CA LEU A 410 -44.93 -11.96 -24.75
C LEU A 410 -44.22 -11.63 -23.43
N ASP A 411 -44.88 -11.87 -22.30
CA ASP A 411 -44.32 -11.69 -20.95
C ASP A 411 -42.99 -12.49 -20.80
N GLN A 412 -42.90 -13.70 -21.38
CA GLN A 412 -41.68 -14.52 -21.44
C GLN A 412 -40.61 -13.99 -22.40
N ALA A 413 -41.00 -13.39 -23.54
CA ALA A 413 -40.07 -12.77 -24.47
C ALA A 413 -39.44 -11.51 -23.86
N ASP A 414 -40.25 -10.66 -23.23
CA ASP A 414 -39.80 -9.46 -22.52
C ASP A 414 -38.88 -9.82 -21.34
N GLU A 415 -39.22 -10.86 -20.56
CA GLU A 415 -38.37 -11.36 -19.48
C GLU A 415 -37.03 -11.93 -20.00
N LYS A 416 -37.03 -12.59 -21.16
CA LYS A 416 -35.79 -13.05 -21.82
C LYS A 416 -34.96 -11.86 -22.30
N GLU A 417 -35.55 -10.88 -22.97
CA GLU A 417 -34.83 -9.69 -23.44
C GLU A 417 -34.24 -8.90 -22.25
N ALA A 418 -34.96 -8.83 -21.12
CA ALA A 418 -34.47 -8.22 -19.89
C ALA A 418 -33.31 -9.02 -19.24
N ARG A 419 -33.28 -10.35 -19.36
CA ARG A 419 -32.12 -11.17 -18.96
C ARG A 419 -30.93 -10.97 -19.90
N ASP A 420 -31.18 -11.03 -21.22
CA ASP A 420 -30.14 -10.89 -22.24
C ASP A 420 -29.46 -9.51 -22.19
N LYS A 421 -30.24 -8.44 -21.93
CA LYS A 421 -29.70 -7.09 -21.64
C LYS A 421 -28.81 -7.07 -20.41
N LYS A 422 -29.30 -7.54 -19.25
CA LYS A 422 -28.49 -7.62 -18.02
C LYS A 422 -27.21 -8.44 -18.18
N ALA A 423 -27.24 -9.50 -18.99
CA ALA A 423 -26.08 -10.30 -19.32
C ALA A 423 -25.10 -9.57 -20.26
N ALA A 424 -25.59 -8.70 -21.16
CA ALA A 424 -24.75 -7.82 -21.96
C ALA A 424 -24.14 -6.69 -21.11
N ASP A 425 -24.95 -6.03 -20.27
CA ASP A 425 -24.51 -4.94 -19.37
C ASP A 425 -23.42 -5.42 -18.41
N THR A 426 -23.66 -6.51 -17.68
CA THR A 426 -22.65 -7.11 -16.77
C THR A 426 -21.42 -7.64 -17.51
N ARG A 427 -21.55 -8.08 -18.77
CA ARG A 427 -20.38 -8.41 -19.62
C ARG A 427 -19.58 -7.17 -19.97
N LEU A 428 -20.23 -6.05 -20.30
CA LEU A 428 -19.56 -4.78 -20.59
C LEU A 428 -18.89 -4.20 -19.34
N GLU A 429 -19.51 -4.29 -18.17
CA GLU A 429 -18.90 -3.96 -16.88
C GLU A 429 -17.65 -4.81 -16.60
N LEU A 430 -17.74 -6.13 -16.78
CA LEU A 430 -16.61 -7.05 -16.62
C LEU A 430 -15.49 -6.81 -17.64
N GLN A 431 -15.80 -6.34 -18.86
CA GLN A 431 -14.79 -5.91 -19.83
C GLN A 431 -14.16 -4.58 -19.42
N PHE A 432 -14.94 -3.59 -18.99
CA PHE A 432 -14.43 -2.31 -18.51
C PHE A 432 -13.49 -2.46 -17.31
N VAL A 433 -13.86 -3.29 -16.32
CA VAL A 433 -13.03 -3.57 -15.14
C VAL A 433 -11.71 -4.27 -15.52
N LYS A 434 -11.73 -5.18 -16.50
CA LYS A 434 -10.51 -5.81 -17.04
C LYS A 434 -9.63 -4.80 -17.78
N ASP A 435 -10.21 -4.00 -18.66
CA ASP A 435 -9.50 -2.99 -19.44
C ASP A 435 -8.87 -1.92 -18.53
N ASP A 436 -9.52 -1.53 -17.44
CA ASP A 436 -8.98 -0.56 -16.49
C ASP A 436 -7.88 -1.17 -15.61
N ALA A 437 -8.07 -2.38 -15.08
CA ALA A 437 -7.01 -3.12 -14.38
C ALA A 437 -5.78 -3.37 -15.28
N GLU A 438 -5.98 -3.64 -16.57
CA GLU A 438 -4.87 -3.72 -17.53
C GLU A 438 -4.15 -2.37 -17.72
N LYS A 439 -4.86 -1.24 -17.76
CA LYS A 439 -4.24 0.10 -17.84
C LYS A 439 -3.45 0.41 -16.58
N GLU A 440 -4.01 0.13 -15.40
CA GLU A 440 -3.33 0.27 -14.11
C GLU A 440 -2.04 -0.55 -14.06
N ASN A 441 -2.12 -1.85 -14.36
CA ASN A 441 -0.97 -2.74 -14.37
C ASN A 441 0.11 -2.25 -15.35
N LYS A 442 -0.28 -1.81 -16.56
CA LYS A 442 0.64 -1.27 -17.58
C LYS A 442 1.26 0.07 -17.16
N HIS A 443 0.55 0.91 -16.42
CA HIS A 443 1.11 2.13 -15.82
C HIS A 443 2.10 1.78 -14.68
N PHE A 444 1.69 0.94 -13.73
CA PHE A 444 2.52 0.51 -12.60
C PHE A 444 3.87 -0.05 -13.07
N LEU A 445 3.86 -0.94 -14.07
CA LEU A 445 5.09 -1.57 -14.58
C LEU A 445 6.01 -0.54 -15.26
N LYS A 446 5.47 0.41 -16.02
CA LYS A 446 6.26 1.52 -16.60
C LYS A 446 6.89 2.39 -15.51
N TYR A 447 6.08 2.84 -14.55
CA TYR A 447 6.58 3.68 -13.45
C TYR A 447 7.60 2.94 -12.58
N ALA A 448 7.43 1.62 -12.40
CA ALA A 448 8.42 0.78 -11.75
C ALA A 448 9.74 0.71 -12.53
N ASP A 449 9.72 0.51 -13.85
CA ASP A 449 10.91 0.47 -14.70
C ASP A 449 11.62 1.84 -14.77
N GLU A 450 10.85 2.94 -14.75
CA GLU A 450 11.37 4.31 -14.60
C GLU A 450 12.08 4.50 -13.26
N LEU A 451 11.43 4.15 -12.14
CA LEU A 451 12.03 4.24 -10.79
C LEU A 451 13.23 3.30 -10.61
N VAL A 452 13.21 2.11 -11.23
CA VAL A 452 14.35 1.17 -11.26
C VAL A 452 15.51 1.74 -12.09
N SER A 453 15.21 2.42 -13.19
CA SER A 453 16.23 3.06 -14.04
C SER A 453 16.84 4.29 -13.37
N ASP A 454 16.02 5.12 -12.71
CA ASP A 454 16.47 6.22 -11.86
C ASP A 454 17.33 5.73 -10.69
N ALA A 455 16.92 4.63 -10.04
CA ALA A 455 17.68 4.01 -8.97
C ALA A 455 19.06 3.52 -9.45
N LYS A 456 19.13 2.87 -10.62
CA LYS A 456 20.40 2.46 -11.25
C LYS A 456 21.27 3.69 -11.57
N ALA A 457 20.73 4.67 -12.29
CA ALA A 457 21.46 5.88 -12.70
C ALA A 457 22.01 6.68 -11.51
N LYS A 458 21.26 6.77 -10.42
CA LYS A 458 21.67 7.44 -9.18
C LYS A 458 22.48 6.55 -8.22
N GLY A 459 22.83 5.32 -8.59
CA GLY A 459 23.60 4.39 -7.74
C GLY A 459 22.90 4.08 -6.41
N ARG A 460 21.59 3.83 -6.44
CA ARG A 460 20.74 3.45 -5.31
C ARG A 460 20.53 1.93 -5.32
N PRO A 461 20.43 1.25 -4.15
CA PRO A 461 20.20 -0.19 -4.11
C PRO A 461 18.80 -0.54 -4.67
N VAL A 462 18.76 -1.25 -5.79
CA VAL A 462 17.54 -1.50 -6.58
C VAL A 462 16.66 -2.63 -6.01
N LEU A 463 17.23 -3.50 -5.18
CA LEU A 463 16.58 -4.72 -4.66
C LEU A 463 15.21 -4.48 -3.97
N PRO A 464 14.97 -3.41 -3.19
CA PRO A 464 13.65 -3.15 -2.61
C PRO A 464 12.57 -2.93 -3.67
N LEU A 465 12.86 -2.15 -4.72
CA LEU A 465 11.92 -1.89 -5.83
C LEU A 465 11.58 -3.19 -6.57
N LEU A 466 12.58 -4.02 -6.86
CA LEU A 466 12.33 -5.32 -7.51
C LEU A 466 11.46 -6.24 -6.65
N LYS A 467 11.57 -6.18 -5.32
CA LYS A 467 10.71 -6.95 -4.40
C LYS A 467 9.27 -6.45 -4.39
N THR A 468 9.01 -5.13 -4.44
CA THR A 468 7.63 -4.62 -4.48
C THR A 468 6.98 -4.82 -5.85
N VAL A 469 7.73 -4.75 -6.94
CA VAL A 469 7.27 -5.18 -8.27
C VAL A 469 6.89 -6.67 -8.29
N GLN A 470 7.70 -7.54 -7.68
CA GLN A 470 7.37 -8.96 -7.54
C GLN A 470 6.17 -9.22 -6.60
N GLY A 471 5.96 -8.39 -5.59
CA GLY A 471 4.75 -8.43 -4.75
C GLY A 471 3.50 -8.13 -5.57
N TYR A 472 3.48 -6.97 -6.21
CA TYR A 472 2.38 -6.52 -7.07
C TYR A 472 2.05 -7.52 -8.19
N LYS A 473 3.07 -8.06 -8.87
CA LYS A 473 2.87 -9.10 -9.91
C LYS A 473 2.21 -10.38 -9.37
N ARG A 474 2.41 -10.73 -8.10
CA ARG A 474 1.75 -11.89 -7.45
C ARG A 474 0.34 -11.58 -6.96
N GLU A 475 0.07 -10.32 -6.63
CA GLU A 475 -1.23 -9.83 -6.16
C GLU A 475 -2.20 -9.58 -7.33
N HIS A 476 -1.69 -9.07 -8.44
CA HIS A 476 -2.41 -8.82 -9.70
C HIS A 476 -2.21 -9.94 -10.74
N TYR A 477 -1.74 -11.12 -10.30
CA TYR A 477 -1.61 -12.39 -11.05
C TYR A 477 -0.84 -12.35 -12.39
N PHE A 478 0.08 -11.40 -12.57
CA PHE A 478 0.74 -11.10 -13.84
C PHE A 478 1.72 -12.17 -14.36
N ASP A 479 2.23 -13.04 -13.46
CA ASP A 479 3.25 -14.05 -13.78
C ASP A 479 2.70 -15.49 -13.83
N PHE A 480 1.40 -15.70 -13.61
CA PHE A 480 0.78 -17.03 -13.67
C PHE A 480 0.32 -17.37 -15.08
N LYS A 481 0.85 -18.46 -15.66
CA LYS A 481 0.19 -19.14 -16.77
C LYS A 481 -1.08 -19.82 -16.24
N GLU A 482 -2.12 -19.94 -17.05
CA GLU A 482 -3.39 -20.56 -16.65
C GLU A 482 -3.23 -22.01 -16.14
N GLN A 483 -2.18 -22.72 -16.57
CA GLN A 483 -1.83 -24.08 -16.12
C GLN A 483 -1.20 -24.13 -14.70
N ASP A 484 -0.57 -23.05 -14.24
CA ASP A 484 0.10 -22.97 -12.92
C ASP A 484 -0.83 -22.38 -11.84
N PHE A 485 -2.09 -22.08 -12.18
CA PHE A 485 -3.05 -21.43 -11.30
C PHE A 485 -3.66 -22.42 -10.29
N VAL A 486 -3.06 -22.51 -9.10
CA VAL A 486 -3.69 -23.12 -7.92
C VAL A 486 -4.29 -22.00 -7.04
N PRO A 487 -5.63 -21.83 -7.01
CA PRO A 487 -6.30 -20.89 -6.11
C PRO A 487 -5.83 -20.99 -4.66
N ARG A 488 -5.78 -19.86 -3.93
CA ARG A 488 -5.34 -19.82 -2.51
C ARG A 488 -6.10 -20.78 -1.57
N HIS A 489 -7.31 -21.21 -1.94
CA HIS A 489 -8.10 -22.19 -1.19
C HIS A 489 -7.79 -23.66 -1.54
N LEU A 490 -7.13 -23.93 -2.68
CA LEU A 490 -6.60 -25.24 -3.06
C LEU A 490 -5.13 -25.43 -2.64
N VAL A 491 -4.42 -24.35 -2.27
CA VAL A 491 -3.08 -24.43 -1.68
C VAL A 491 -3.19 -24.96 -0.25
N SER A 492 -2.95 -26.27 -0.08
CA SER A 492 -2.82 -26.92 1.22
C SER A 492 -1.80 -26.20 2.11
N ARG A 493 -2.23 -25.77 3.31
CA ARG A 493 -1.32 -25.31 4.38
C ARG A 493 -0.61 -26.46 5.10
N VAL A 494 -1.06 -27.71 4.91
CA VAL A 494 -0.35 -28.90 5.38
C VAL A 494 0.84 -29.17 4.44
N PRO A 495 2.08 -29.31 4.94
CA PRO A 495 3.23 -29.66 4.13
C PRO A 495 3.15 -31.13 3.70
N ILE A 496 2.40 -31.39 2.63
CA ILE A 496 2.43 -32.68 1.92
C ILE A 496 3.85 -32.87 1.38
N ASN A 497 4.50 -33.97 1.75
CA ASN A 497 5.90 -34.26 1.42
C ASN A 497 6.10 -34.61 -0.06
N ASN A 498 5.95 -33.62 -0.95
CA ASN A 498 6.17 -33.73 -2.39
C ASN A 498 7.67 -33.87 -2.74
N LYS A 499 8.27 -35.01 -2.34
CA LYS A 499 9.64 -35.40 -2.72
C LYS A 499 9.85 -35.52 -4.25
N LEU A 500 8.76 -35.54 -5.03
CA LEU A 500 8.75 -35.56 -6.49
C LEU A 500 8.94 -34.19 -7.15
N ALA A 501 8.84 -33.07 -6.41
CA ALA A 501 8.92 -31.72 -6.98
C ALA A 501 10.35 -31.24 -7.31
N ASN A 502 11.39 -31.98 -6.89
CA ASN A 502 12.80 -31.59 -7.03
C ASN A 502 13.48 -32.10 -8.32
N HIS A 503 12.74 -32.34 -9.40
CA HIS A 503 13.26 -32.81 -10.69
C HIS A 503 12.85 -31.90 -11.86
N SER A 504 13.15 -30.59 -11.73
CA SER A 504 12.94 -29.58 -12.79
C SER A 504 14.15 -28.67 -13.02
N GLN A 505 15.37 -29.14 -12.71
CA GLN A 505 16.63 -28.49 -13.11
C GLN A 505 17.71 -29.50 -13.54
N GLN A 506 17.57 -30.07 -14.74
CA GLN A 506 18.70 -30.39 -15.62
C GLN A 506 18.19 -30.79 -17.01
N CYS A 507 18.60 -30.05 -18.04
CA CYS A 507 18.26 -30.35 -19.43
C CYS A 507 19.37 -31.21 -20.06
N GLN A 508 19.04 -32.43 -20.49
CA GLN A 508 19.84 -33.19 -21.47
C GLN A 508 18.89 -33.89 -22.48
N PRO A 509 19.34 -34.14 -23.73
CA PRO A 509 18.51 -34.66 -24.81
C PRO A 509 18.14 -36.15 -24.64
N PRO A 510 17.11 -36.65 -25.37
CA PRO A 510 16.45 -37.91 -25.05
C PRO A 510 17.21 -39.16 -25.53
N VAL A 511 16.99 -40.27 -24.82
CA VAL A 511 17.28 -41.63 -25.28
C VAL A 511 15.97 -42.28 -25.74
N LEU A 512 16.00 -42.89 -26.92
CA LEU A 512 14.88 -43.66 -27.48
C LEU A 512 14.79 -45.04 -26.81
N VAL A 513 13.58 -45.45 -26.39
CA VAL A 513 13.18 -46.86 -26.27
C VAL A 513 11.70 -46.99 -26.66
N ASP A 514 11.51 -47.46 -27.89
CA ASP A 514 10.50 -48.37 -28.47
C ASP A 514 9.06 -48.48 -27.94
N ASP A 515 8.16 -48.75 -28.89
CA ASP A 515 6.72 -48.96 -28.77
C ASP A 515 6.31 -50.13 -27.86
N ALA A 516 5.22 -49.93 -27.09
CA ALA A 516 4.49 -51.00 -26.41
C ALA A 516 2.98 -50.92 -26.71
N ILE A 517 2.63 -51.55 -27.84
CA ILE A 517 1.33 -52.11 -28.25
C ILE A 517 0.13 -51.91 -27.31
N ILE A 518 -0.86 -51.17 -27.82
CA ILE A 518 -2.32 -51.37 -27.72
C ILE A 518 -2.82 -52.40 -26.68
N GLU A 519 -3.61 -51.92 -25.71
CA GLU A 519 -4.82 -52.64 -25.26
C GLU A 519 -6.05 -51.73 -25.38
N MET A 520 -7.17 -52.31 -25.85
CA MET A 520 -8.44 -51.60 -25.97
C MET A 520 -9.32 -51.79 -24.74
N THR A 521 -10.03 -50.72 -24.38
CA THR A 521 -11.04 -50.61 -23.31
C THR A 521 -11.86 -51.86 -22.98
N PRO A 522 -12.00 -52.18 -21.68
CA PRO A 522 -13.27 -52.63 -21.12
C PRO A 522 -14.24 -51.44 -21.02
N ALA A 523 -15.52 -51.63 -21.34
CA ALA A 523 -16.51 -50.54 -21.29
C ALA A 523 -16.82 -50.10 -19.85
N MET A 524 -16.98 -48.79 -19.62
CA MET A 524 -17.59 -48.31 -18.38
C MET A 524 -19.03 -48.81 -18.27
N PRO A 525 -19.48 -49.28 -17.09
CA PRO A 525 -20.88 -49.63 -16.89
C PRO A 525 -21.76 -48.36 -17.00
N PRO A 526 -22.98 -48.47 -17.57
CA PRO A 526 -23.87 -47.31 -17.69
C PRO A 526 -24.24 -46.77 -16.30
N ILE A 527 -23.97 -45.48 -16.08
CA ILE A 527 -24.33 -44.79 -14.84
C ILE A 527 -25.85 -44.85 -14.67
N ARG A 528 -26.32 -45.68 -13.72
CA ARG A 528 -27.72 -45.70 -13.31
C ARG A 528 -28.02 -44.42 -12.53
N VAL A 529 -28.41 -43.37 -13.25
CA VAL A 529 -29.04 -42.18 -12.66
C VAL A 529 -30.31 -42.66 -11.95
N ARG A 530 -30.25 -42.74 -10.62
CA ARG A 530 -31.43 -42.93 -9.78
C ARG A 530 -32.13 -41.58 -9.72
N TYR A 531 -33.17 -41.41 -10.52
CA TYR A 531 -34.12 -40.31 -10.31
C TYR A 531 -34.83 -40.51 -8.98
N ASP A 532 -34.89 -39.46 -8.16
CA ASP A 532 -35.63 -39.52 -6.91
C ASP A 532 -37.15 -39.62 -7.20
N PRO A 533 -37.90 -40.51 -6.51
CA PRO A 533 -39.33 -40.67 -6.76
C PRO A 533 -40.16 -39.41 -6.51
N GLU A 534 -39.63 -38.46 -5.74
CA GLU A 534 -40.18 -37.12 -5.51
C GLU A 534 -40.22 -36.30 -6.81
N GLN A 535 -39.12 -36.23 -7.56
CA GLN A 535 -38.97 -35.36 -8.74
C GLN A 535 -39.94 -35.75 -9.87
N LEU A 536 -40.29 -37.03 -9.97
CA LEU A 536 -41.25 -37.55 -10.95
C LEU A 536 -42.71 -37.15 -10.66
N LYS A 537 -43.05 -36.71 -9.43
CA LYS A 537 -44.43 -36.29 -9.09
C LYS A 537 -44.87 -35.01 -9.80
N HIS A 538 -43.93 -34.12 -10.13
CA HIS A 538 -44.23 -32.81 -10.71
C HIS A 538 -44.20 -32.77 -12.26
N MET A 539 -43.80 -33.88 -12.91
CA MET A 539 -43.64 -33.96 -14.37
C MET A 539 -44.90 -34.45 -15.12
N ASN A 540 -46.04 -34.68 -14.45
CA ASN A 540 -47.23 -35.27 -15.06
C ASN A 540 -48.42 -34.27 -15.11
N PRO A 541 -48.67 -33.59 -16.23
CA PRO A 541 -49.62 -32.46 -16.31
C PRO A 541 -51.11 -32.84 -16.29
N TYR A 542 -51.45 -34.13 -16.25
CA TYR A 542 -52.82 -34.61 -16.48
C TYR A 542 -53.70 -34.85 -15.24
N LYS A 543 -53.27 -34.46 -14.03
CA LYS A 543 -54.02 -34.77 -12.78
C LYS A 543 -54.81 -33.64 -12.12
N ASN A 544 -54.68 -32.38 -12.58
CA ASN A 544 -55.35 -31.24 -11.93
C ASN A 544 -56.64 -30.80 -12.66
N GLN A 545 -57.58 -31.73 -12.88
CA GLN A 545 -58.93 -31.44 -13.40
C GLN A 545 -60.01 -32.31 -12.71
N GLN A 546 -60.14 -32.22 -11.38
CA GLN A 546 -61.35 -32.66 -10.66
C GLN A 546 -61.40 -32.06 -9.23
N LYS A 547 -62.04 -30.89 -9.12
CA LYS A 547 -62.69 -30.35 -7.91
C LYS A 547 -63.57 -29.16 -8.32
#